data_AF-A0A2N6QR30-F1
#
_entry.id   AF-A0A2N6QR30-F1
#
_cell.length_a   1.000
_cell.length_b   1.000
_cell.length_c   1.000
_cell.angle_alpha   90.00
_cell.angle_beta   90.00
_cell.angle_gamma   90.00
#
_symmetry.space_group_name_H-M   'P 1'
#
loop_
_entity.id
_entity.type
_entity.pdbx_description
1 polymer ?
#
loop_
_entity_poly.entity_id
_entity_poly.type
_entity_poly.pdbx_seq_one_letter_code
_entity_poly.pdbx_strand_id
1 'polypeptide(L)'
;MTKYITPGDLVEGKKCHVMTRKYEFKRLQKDPITKKNMVMYELDRNCSVEITQCMDLSEDDLHLRLEKKVGMQLGDCLVGDAIQMYIDTFRPVTFTVKEGQSGRHGACLVDTKKRTIGKLKYNVAVFNKLLGYSPNSITEK
;
A
#
# COMPACT_ATOMS: atom_id res chain seq x y z
N MET A 1 -13.24 -4.57 -7.06
CA MET A 1 -12.12 -3.71 -6.64
C MET A 1 -12.47 -3.06 -5.32
N THR A 2 -11.62 -3.24 -4.31
CA THR A 2 -11.85 -2.73 -2.96
C THR A 2 -10.84 -1.64 -2.63
N LYS A 3 -11.29 -0.57 -1.96
CA LYS A 3 -10.41 0.45 -1.39
C LYS A 3 -10.20 0.16 0.09
N TYR A 4 -8.95 -0.09 0.45
CA TYR A 4 -8.52 -0.36 1.82
C TYR A 4 -8.03 0.96 2.44
N ILE A 5 -8.66 1.36 3.53
CA ILE A 5 -8.49 2.69 4.16
C ILE A 5 -8.32 2.62 5.68
N THR A 6 -8.33 1.40 6.26
CA THR A 6 -8.21 1.20 7.70
C THR A 6 -6.77 0.88 8.09
N PRO A 7 -6.19 1.53 9.12
CA PRO A 7 -4.86 1.19 9.60
C PRO A 7 -4.72 -0.31 9.90
N GLY A 8 -3.64 -0.92 9.40
CA GLY A 8 -3.42 -2.36 9.47
C GLY A 8 -3.86 -3.13 8.23
N ASP A 9 -4.67 -2.54 7.35
CA ASP A 9 -5.05 -3.16 6.07
C ASP A 9 -3.81 -3.50 5.24
N LEU A 10 -3.89 -4.63 4.53
CA LEU A 10 -2.82 -5.20 3.73
C LEU A 10 -3.30 -5.41 2.30
N VAL A 11 -2.46 -5.06 1.32
CA VAL A 11 -2.62 -5.49 -0.07
C VAL A 11 -1.33 -6.15 -0.55
N GLU A 12 -1.45 -7.17 -1.40
CA GLU A 12 -0.31 -7.88 -1.98
C GLU A 12 -0.54 -8.17 -3.46
N GLY A 13 0.38 -7.72 -4.31
CA GLY A 13 0.35 -7.96 -5.75
C GLY A 13 1.69 -8.42 -6.29
N LYS A 14 1.67 -9.10 -7.43
CA LYS A 14 2.87 -9.44 -8.22
C LYS A 14 3.47 -8.20 -8.86
N LYS A 15 2.63 -7.24 -9.21
CA LYS A 15 2.97 -5.89 -9.65
C LYS A 15 1.96 -4.91 -9.08
N CYS A 16 2.44 -3.74 -8.71
CA CYS A 16 1.60 -2.67 -8.20
C CYS A 16 1.95 -1.34 -8.87
N HIS A 17 0.93 -0.51 -9.05
CA HIS A 17 1.11 0.91 -9.31
C HIS A 17 1.12 1.65 -7.97
N VAL A 18 2.11 2.52 -7.78
CA VAL A 18 2.31 3.23 -6.52
C VAL A 18 2.39 4.72 -6.81
N MET A 19 1.62 5.48 -6.03
CA MET A 19 1.69 6.94 -6.01
C MET A 19 1.99 7.39 -4.58
N THR A 20 2.90 8.34 -4.43
CA THR A 20 3.13 9.03 -3.17
C THR A 20 3.66 10.43 -3.44
N ARG A 21 3.58 11.35 -2.47
CA ARG A 21 4.26 12.64 -2.59
C ARG A 21 5.66 12.61 -1.97
N LYS A 22 5.86 11.76 -0.97
CA LYS A 22 7.14 11.55 -0.31
C LYS A 22 7.37 10.06 -0.11
N TYR A 23 8.61 9.62 -0.33
CA TYR A 23 9.04 8.28 0.04
C TYR A 23 10.37 8.36 0.77
N GLU A 24 10.60 7.40 1.67
CA GLU A 24 11.87 7.23 2.35
C GLU A 24 12.27 5.75 2.24
N PHE A 25 13.41 5.48 1.62
CA PHE A 25 14.03 4.16 1.69
C PHE A 25 14.49 3.89 3.13
N LYS A 26 14.14 2.73 3.66
CA LYS A 26 14.60 2.32 4.99
C LYS A 26 15.75 1.32 4.88
N ARG A 27 15.42 0.03 4.86
CA ARG A 27 16.38 -1.09 4.76
C ARG A 27 15.61 -2.36 4.41
N LEU A 28 16.34 -3.47 4.27
CA LEU A 28 15.73 -4.80 4.26
C LEU A 28 15.01 -5.05 5.60
N GLN A 29 13.74 -5.40 5.52
CA GLN A 29 12.91 -5.78 6.66
C GLN A 29 12.06 -7.01 6.33
N LYS A 30 11.67 -7.74 7.37
CA LYS A 30 10.74 -8.86 7.24
C LYS A 30 9.36 -8.35 6.84
N ASP A 31 8.81 -8.91 5.78
CA ASP A 31 7.46 -8.57 5.32
C ASP A 31 6.38 -9.04 6.33
N PRO A 32 5.20 -8.40 6.37
CA PRO A 32 4.19 -8.69 7.38
C PRO A 32 3.48 -10.04 7.19
N ILE A 33 3.53 -10.63 5.99
CA ILE A 33 2.81 -11.85 5.59
C ILE A 33 3.69 -13.08 5.79
N THR A 34 4.80 -13.17 5.03
CA THR A 34 5.69 -14.35 4.94
C THR A 34 6.97 -14.24 5.76
N LYS A 35 7.24 -13.08 6.37
CA LYS A 35 8.50 -12.79 7.11
C LYS A 35 9.78 -12.87 6.28
N LYS A 36 9.68 -12.87 4.96
CA LYS A 36 10.79 -12.79 4.00
C LYS A 36 11.41 -11.39 4.07
N ASN A 37 12.73 -11.31 3.93
CA ASN A 37 13.42 -10.01 3.85
C ASN A 37 13.12 -9.34 2.50
N MET A 38 12.60 -8.12 2.56
CA MET A 38 12.23 -7.28 1.42
C MET A 38 12.70 -5.85 1.66
N VAL A 39 12.96 -5.09 0.60
CA VAL A 39 13.24 -3.66 0.75
C VAL A 39 11.97 -2.95 1.20
N MET A 40 12.08 -2.17 2.28
CA MET A 40 10.97 -1.39 2.84
C MET A 40 11.12 0.11 2.54
N TYR A 41 9.99 0.72 2.17
CA TYR A 41 9.81 2.17 2.05
C TYR A 41 8.69 2.63 2.98
N GLU A 42 8.87 3.80 3.60
CA GLU A 42 7.75 4.58 4.11
C GLU A 42 7.28 5.52 3.00
N LEU A 43 6.00 5.44 2.64
CA LEU A 43 5.32 6.36 1.74
C LEU A 43 4.48 7.30 2.57
N ASP A 44 4.55 8.61 2.31
CA ASP A 44 3.87 9.64 3.09
C ASP A 44 3.16 10.68 2.21
N ARG A 45 2.20 11.39 2.82
CA ARG A 45 1.43 12.53 2.28
C ARG A 45 0.52 12.11 1.12
N ASN A 46 -0.56 11.41 1.46
CA ASN A 46 -1.55 10.87 0.52
C ASN A 46 -0.91 9.93 -0.51
N CYS A 47 -0.73 8.68 -0.13
CA CYS A 47 -0.13 7.64 -0.94
C CYS A 47 -1.15 6.54 -1.27
N SER A 48 -0.87 5.81 -2.34
CA SER A 48 -1.65 4.66 -2.76
C SER A 48 -0.78 3.53 -3.31
N VAL A 49 -1.24 2.30 -3.11
CA VAL A 49 -0.67 1.08 -3.69
C VAL A 49 -1.81 0.28 -4.31
N GLU A 50 -1.83 0.20 -5.63
CA GLU A 50 -2.87 -0.50 -6.41
C GLU A 50 -2.31 -1.75 -7.08
N ILE A 51 -3.03 -2.87 -6.96
CA ILE A 51 -2.64 -4.13 -7.60
C ILE A 51 -2.91 -4.05 -9.10
N THR A 52 -1.85 -4.11 -9.90
CA THR A 52 -1.92 -4.17 -11.37
C THR A 52 -1.68 -5.58 -11.93
N GLN A 53 -1.17 -6.48 -11.10
CA GLN A 53 -1.09 -7.91 -11.42
C GLN A 53 -1.20 -8.74 -10.14
N CYS A 54 -2.12 -9.70 -10.12
CA CYS A 54 -2.31 -10.63 -9.01
C CYS A 54 -1.12 -11.58 -8.84
N MET A 55 -0.97 -12.12 -7.63
CA MET A 55 -0.04 -13.21 -7.33
C MET A 55 -0.57 -14.53 -7.88
N ASP A 56 0.35 -15.39 -8.32
CA ASP A 56 0.07 -16.81 -8.56
C ASP A 56 0.46 -17.55 -7.27
N LEU A 57 -0.54 -18.01 -6.50
CA LEU A 57 -0.34 -18.58 -5.16
C LEU A 57 -0.65 -20.08 -5.17
N SER A 58 0.08 -20.85 -4.36
CA SER A 58 -0.35 -22.21 -3.98
C SER A 58 -1.54 -22.13 -3.01
N GLU A 59 -2.21 -23.27 -2.78
CA GLU A 59 -3.33 -23.34 -1.83
C GLU A 59 -2.92 -22.94 -0.41
N ASP A 60 -1.77 -23.43 0.07
CA ASP A 60 -1.23 -23.07 1.39
C ASP A 60 -0.93 -21.57 1.51
N ASP A 61 -0.33 -20.98 0.47
CA ASP A 61 -0.03 -19.55 0.46
C ASP A 61 -1.31 -18.71 0.43
N LEU A 62 -2.32 -19.14 -0.34
CA LEU A 62 -3.62 -18.49 -0.41
C LEU A 62 -4.31 -18.50 0.95
N HIS A 63 -4.31 -19.65 1.64
CA HIS A 63 -4.89 -19.79 2.97
C HIS A 63 -4.28 -18.77 3.95
N LEU A 64 -2.95 -18.66 3.98
CA LEU A 64 -2.25 -17.69 4.82
C LEU A 64 -2.67 -16.23 4.56
N ARG A 65 -2.95 -15.85 3.31
CA ARG A 65 -3.40 -14.48 2.98
C ARG A 65 -4.84 -14.24 3.41
N LEU A 66 -5.70 -15.24 3.28
CA LEU A 66 -7.09 -15.16 3.71
C LEU A 66 -7.18 -15.00 5.23
N GLU A 67 -6.41 -15.77 6.01
CA GLU A 67 -6.33 -15.61 7.47
C GLU A 67 -5.87 -14.20 7.88
N LYS A 68 -4.92 -13.63 7.13
CA LYS A 68 -4.40 -12.28 7.36
C LYS A 68 -5.24 -11.17 6.73
N LYS A 69 -6.37 -11.50 6.08
CA LYS A 69 -7.28 -10.56 5.42
C LYS A 69 -6.59 -9.65 4.39
N VAL A 70 -5.69 -10.22 3.59
CA VAL A 70 -4.93 -9.49 2.57
C VAL A 70 -5.78 -9.26 1.32
N GLY A 71 -5.83 -8.02 0.81
CA GLY A 71 -6.37 -7.71 -0.51
C GLY A 71 -5.46 -8.20 -1.63
N MET A 72 -6.02 -8.92 -2.58
CA MET A 72 -5.26 -9.67 -3.59
C MET A 72 -5.82 -9.55 -5.01
N GLN A 73 -6.97 -8.89 -5.19
CA GLN A 73 -7.64 -8.82 -6.49
C GLN A 73 -7.08 -7.70 -7.35
N LEU A 74 -7.20 -7.85 -8.67
CA LEU A 74 -6.82 -6.81 -9.62
C LEU A 74 -7.63 -5.53 -9.34
N GLY A 75 -6.93 -4.40 -9.24
CA GLY A 75 -7.52 -3.11 -8.92
C GLY A 75 -7.81 -2.88 -7.43
N ASP A 76 -7.54 -3.84 -6.55
CA ASP A 76 -7.55 -3.58 -5.11
C ASP A 76 -6.48 -2.52 -4.79
N CYS A 77 -6.88 -1.52 -3.99
CA CYS A 77 -6.09 -0.33 -3.78
C CYS A 77 -6.06 0.06 -2.30
N LEU A 78 -4.85 0.16 -1.76
CA LEU A 78 -4.60 0.70 -0.44
C LEU A 78 -4.42 2.21 -0.55
N VAL A 79 -5.17 3.01 0.22
CA VAL A 79 -5.09 4.48 0.20
C VAL A 79 -4.90 5.01 1.62
N GLY A 80 -3.87 5.81 1.82
CA GLY A 80 -3.48 6.27 3.14
C GLY A 80 -2.76 7.60 3.14
N ASP A 81 -2.65 8.22 4.32
CA ASP A 81 -1.66 9.29 4.50
C ASP A 81 -0.25 8.69 4.56
N ALA A 82 -0.09 7.54 5.21
CA ALA A 82 1.17 6.81 5.26
C ALA A 82 1.00 5.29 5.02
N ILE A 83 1.84 4.73 4.15
CA ILE A 83 1.87 3.29 3.82
C ILE A 83 3.30 2.77 3.99
N GLN A 84 3.43 1.63 4.66
CA GLN A 84 4.66 0.84 4.63
C GLN A 84 4.62 -0.08 3.41
N MET A 85 5.54 0.13 2.48
CA MET A 85 5.62 -0.65 1.25
C MET A 85 6.84 -1.57 1.27
N TYR A 86 6.63 -2.86 0.99
CA TYR A 86 7.67 -3.87 0.91
C TYR A 86 7.77 -4.38 -0.53
N ILE A 87 8.97 -4.43 -1.10
CA ILE A 87 9.20 -4.94 -2.47
C ILE A 87 10.22 -6.08 -2.43
N ASP A 88 9.93 -7.16 -3.17
CA ASP A 88 10.79 -8.36 -3.30
C ASP A 88 12.03 -8.08 -4.16
N THR A 89 12.94 -7.31 -3.59
CA THR A 89 14.23 -6.93 -4.17
C THR A 89 15.22 -6.71 -3.04
N PHE A 90 16.51 -6.81 -3.37
CA PHE A 90 17.60 -6.41 -2.47
C PHE A 90 18.08 -4.99 -2.71
N ARG A 91 17.77 -4.43 -3.89
CA ARG A 91 18.21 -3.10 -4.31
C ARG A 91 17.05 -2.11 -4.29
N PRO A 92 17.31 -0.84 -3.95
CA PRO A 92 16.29 0.20 -4.05
C PRO A 92 15.69 0.30 -5.45
N VAL A 93 14.42 0.71 -5.55
CA VAL A 93 13.73 1.02 -6.79
C VAL A 93 13.72 2.52 -7.00
N THR A 94 13.68 2.95 -8.26
CA THR A 94 13.67 4.35 -8.62
C THR A 94 12.24 4.83 -8.81
N PHE A 95 11.89 5.93 -8.14
CA PHE A 95 10.62 6.61 -8.35
C PHE A 95 10.79 7.66 -9.45
N THR A 96 9.78 7.78 -10.30
CA THR A 96 9.69 8.85 -11.30
C THR A 96 8.88 10.00 -10.72
N VAL A 97 9.47 11.18 -10.64
CA VAL A 97 8.75 12.40 -10.24
C VAL A 97 8.02 12.96 -11.46
N LYS A 98 6.70 13.13 -11.36
CA LYS A 98 5.89 13.85 -12.36
C LYS A 98 5.26 15.09 -11.74
N GLU A 99 5.70 16.25 -12.21
CA GLU A 99 5.09 17.56 -11.90
C GLU A 99 3.65 17.62 -12.46
N GLY A 100 2.73 18.27 -11.74
CA GLY A 100 1.36 18.52 -12.20
C GLY A 100 0.31 17.42 -11.98
N GLN A 101 0.69 16.19 -11.59
CA GLN A 101 -0.24 15.07 -11.37
C GLN A 101 -1.27 15.29 -10.23
N SER A 102 -0.96 16.14 -9.24
CA SER A 102 -1.88 16.44 -8.13
C SER A 102 -2.38 17.89 -8.11
N GLY A 103 -2.33 18.60 -9.25
CA GLY A 103 -2.84 19.97 -9.42
C GLY A 103 -2.00 21.07 -8.75
N ARG A 104 -1.23 20.78 -7.69
CA ARG A 104 -0.34 21.76 -7.02
C ARG A 104 1.04 21.24 -6.58
N HIS A 105 1.29 19.94 -6.60
CA HIS A 105 2.58 19.35 -6.21
C HIS A 105 2.94 18.13 -7.08
N GLY A 106 4.24 17.89 -7.28
CA GLY A 106 4.76 16.69 -7.94
C GLY A 106 4.36 15.41 -7.20
N ALA A 107 4.04 14.36 -7.96
CA ALA A 107 3.82 13.02 -7.43
C ALA A 107 5.02 12.13 -7.79
N CYS A 108 5.48 11.33 -6.84
CA CYS A 108 6.43 10.25 -7.05
C CYS A 108 5.65 8.99 -7.44
N LEU A 109 5.93 8.46 -8.62
CA LEU A 109 5.27 7.29 -9.17
C LEU A 109 6.27 6.14 -9.31
N VAL A 110 5.81 4.91 -9.05
CA VAL A 110 6.57 3.71 -9.41
C VAL A 110 5.62 2.57 -9.78
N ASP A 111 5.93 1.91 -10.89
CA ASP A 111 5.33 0.62 -11.27
C ASP A 111 6.28 -0.49 -10.84
N THR A 112 5.90 -1.23 -9.81
CA THR A 112 6.71 -2.34 -9.32
C THR A 112 6.58 -3.53 -10.27
N LYS A 113 7.71 -4.15 -10.63
CA LYS A 113 7.77 -5.35 -11.47
C LYS A 113 7.96 -6.64 -10.67
N LYS A 114 7.86 -6.55 -9.35
CA LYS A 114 8.15 -7.61 -8.37
C LYS A 114 7.06 -7.60 -7.31
N ARG A 115 6.90 -8.74 -6.63
CA ARG A 115 5.98 -8.91 -5.50
C ARG A 115 6.10 -7.72 -4.55
N THR A 116 4.97 -7.06 -4.30
CA THR A 116 4.87 -5.82 -3.53
C THR A 116 3.75 -5.95 -2.52
N ILE A 117 4.02 -5.54 -1.28
CA ILE A 117 3.05 -5.52 -0.19
C ILE A 117 2.89 -4.08 0.28
N GLY A 118 1.66 -3.60 0.35
CA GLY A 118 1.32 -2.36 1.03
C GLY A 118 0.70 -2.68 2.39
N LYS A 119 1.12 -1.97 3.44
CA LYS A 119 0.49 -1.99 4.76
C LYS A 119 0.11 -0.58 5.17
N LEU A 120 -1.16 -0.36 5.47
CA LEU A 120 -1.65 0.97 5.83
C LEU A 120 -1.24 1.30 7.27
N LYS A 121 -0.56 2.43 7.45
CA LYS A 121 -0.09 2.90 8.75
C LYS A 121 -1.01 3.99 9.30
N TYR A 122 -1.27 5.00 8.49
CA TYR A 122 -2.18 6.10 8.81
C TYR A 122 -3.14 6.34 7.66
N ASN A 123 -4.42 6.42 7.99
CA ASN A 123 -5.47 6.74 7.05
C ASN A 123 -5.43 8.22 6.66
N VAL A 124 -5.99 8.54 5.48
CA VAL A 124 -6.14 9.95 5.06
C VAL A 124 -7.10 10.65 6.02
N ALA A 125 -6.79 11.89 6.43
CA ALA A 125 -7.59 12.66 7.38
C ALA A 125 -9.09 12.77 7.00
N VAL A 126 -9.41 12.81 5.70
CA VAL A 126 -10.79 12.83 5.20
C VAL A 126 -11.58 11.58 5.59
N PHE A 127 -10.91 10.45 5.74
CA PHE A 127 -11.51 9.18 6.15
C PHE A 127 -11.69 9.06 7.66
N ASN A 128 -11.12 9.97 8.48
CA ASN A 128 -11.27 9.91 9.95
C ASN A 128 -12.74 9.93 10.39
N LYS A 129 -13.61 10.67 9.69
CA LYS A 129 -15.05 10.71 9.98
C LYS A 129 -15.74 9.38 9.74
N LEU A 130 -15.37 8.70 8.64
CA LEU A 130 -15.92 7.40 8.27
C LEU A 130 -15.42 6.28 9.19
N LEU A 131 -14.18 6.39 9.67
CA LEU A 131 -13.53 5.37 10.50
C LEU A 131 -13.75 5.57 12.00
N GLY A 132 -14.55 6.55 12.41
CA GLY A 132 -14.83 6.82 13.83
C GLY A 132 -13.69 7.51 14.59
N TYR A 133 -12.64 7.96 13.92
CA TYR A 133 -11.48 8.66 14.52
C TYR A 133 -11.65 10.18 14.60
N SER A 134 -12.88 10.67 14.47
CA SER A 134 -13.23 12.10 14.50
C SER A 134 -14.29 12.33 15.57
N PRO A 135 -14.26 13.45 16.32
CA PRO A 135 -15.32 13.83 17.24
C PRO A 135 -16.70 13.94 16.58
N ASN A 136 -16.70 14.25 15.27
CA ASN A 136 -17.89 14.27 14.41
C ASN A 136 -17.92 13.04 13.49
N SER A 137 -17.80 11.84 14.07
CA SER A 137 -17.87 10.59 13.33
C SER A 137 -19.23 10.41 12.66
N ILE A 138 -19.26 9.81 11.47
CA ILE A 138 -20.52 9.39 10.85
C ILE A 138 -20.99 8.16 11.60
N THR A 139 -21.84 8.35 12.61
CA THR A 139 -22.68 7.29 13.16
C THR A 139 -23.87 7.15 12.22
N GLU A 140 -24.05 5.97 11.63
CA GLU A 140 -25.23 5.66 10.81
C GLU A 140 -26.52 6.04 11.57
N LYS A 141 -27.50 6.58 10.83
CA LYS A 141 -28.89 6.70 11.28
C LYS A 141 -29.67 5.49 10.81
#